data_AF-A0A9W7AWV4-F1
#
_entry.id   AF-A0A9W7AWV4-F1
#
_cell.length_a   1.000
_cell.length_b   1.000
_cell.length_c   1.000
_cell.angle_alpha   90.00
_cell.angle_beta   90.00
_cell.angle_gamma   90.00
#
_symmetry.space_group_name_H-M   'P 1'
#
loop_
_entity.id
_entity.type
_entity.pdbx_description
1 polymer ?
#
loop_
_entity_poly.entity_id
_entity_poly.type
_entity_poly.pdbx_seq_one_letter_code
_entity_poly.pdbx_strand_id
1 'polypeptide(L)'
;MPRSAKPAGANVEKYMLRTEELRKATEHVGNLAKQEAITRWAESGGKQTLGAKQARDSKAAAEELRQLNHELKTRRRAKLREFYLEQEEVYEKELNDMGLAFVKARV
;
A
#
# COMPACT_ATOMS: atom_id res chain seq x y z
N MET A 1 -16.39 -26.58 73.47
CA MET A 1 -17.09 -26.63 72.18
C MET A 1 -16.73 -27.93 71.47
N PRO A 2 -17.67 -28.86 71.22
CA PRO A 2 -17.35 -30.08 70.48
C PRO A 2 -17.06 -29.71 69.01
N ARG A 3 -15.93 -30.18 68.46
CA ARG A 3 -15.62 -30.00 67.03
C ARG A 3 -16.56 -30.90 66.24
N SER A 4 -17.46 -30.32 65.44
CA SER A 4 -18.29 -31.08 64.51
C SER A 4 -17.40 -31.88 63.56
N ALA A 5 -17.53 -33.20 63.55
CA ALA A 5 -16.81 -34.06 62.62
C ALA A 5 -17.20 -33.68 61.18
N LYS A 6 -16.21 -33.38 60.33
CA LYS A 6 -16.49 -33.15 58.91
C LYS A 6 -17.08 -34.43 58.32
N PRO A 7 -18.13 -34.34 57.47
CA PRO A 7 -18.73 -35.52 56.87
C PRO A 7 -17.68 -36.30 56.07
N ALA A 8 -17.73 -37.63 56.15
CA ALA A 8 -16.83 -38.51 55.41
C ALA A 8 -16.98 -38.22 53.90
N GLY A 9 -15.86 -37.97 53.21
CA GLY A 9 -15.85 -37.63 51.78
C GLY A 9 -15.72 -36.14 51.44
N ALA A 10 -15.90 -35.21 52.39
CA ALA A 10 -15.84 -33.77 52.11
C ALA A 10 -14.49 -33.28 51.55
N ASN A 11 -13.38 -33.97 51.87
CA ASN A 11 -12.07 -33.67 51.30
C ASN A 11 -11.96 -34.13 49.84
N VAL A 12 -12.59 -35.26 49.50
CA VAL A 12 -12.61 -35.81 48.14
C VAL A 12 -13.48 -34.94 47.25
N GLU A 13 -14.66 -34.52 47.72
CA GLU A 13 -15.52 -33.57 46.98
C GLU A 13 -14.80 -32.25 46.70
N LYS A 14 -14.11 -31.68 47.69
CA LYS A 14 -13.28 -30.47 47.49
C LYS A 14 -12.16 -30.67 46.49
N TYR A 15 -11.51 -31.83 46.52
CA TYR A 15 -10.47 -32.17 45.54
C TYR A 15 -11.06 -32.28 44.13
N MET A 16 -12.19 -32.99 43.97
CA MET A 16 -12.88 -33.16 42.69
C MET A 16 -13.34 -31.82 42.09
N LEU A 17 -13.91 -30.95 42.91
CA LEU A 17 -14.29 -29.60 42.50
C LEU A 17 -13.08 -28.80 42.00
N ARG A 18 -11.98 -28.83 42.75
CA ARG A 18 -10.76 -28.13 42.36
C ARG A 18 -10.11 -28.71 41.10
N THR A 19 -10.17 -30.03 40.90
CA THR A 19 -9.68 -30.65 39.66
C THR A 19 -10.54 -30.28 38.45
N GLU A 20 -11.86 -30.19 38.60
CA GLU A 20 -12.74 -29.72 37.52
C GLU A 20 -12.53 -28.24 37.21
N GLU A 21 -12.34 -27.39 38.22
CA GLU A 21 -11.97 -25.98 38.02
C GLU A 21 -10.66 -25.84 37.25
N LEU A 22 -9.62 -26.60 37.65
CA LEU A 22 -8.34 -26.62 36.95
C LEU A 22 -8.49 -27.12 35.51
N ARG A 23 -9.29 -28.17 35.27
CA ARG A 23 -9.55 -28.70 33.93
C ARG A 23 -10.22 -27.65 33.03
N LYS A 24 -11.22 -26.93 33.55
CA LYS A 24 -11.89 -25.85 32.80
C LYS A 24 -10.93 -24.69 32.52
N ALA A 25 -10.10 -24.32 33.49
CA ALA A 25 -9.11 -23.26 33.31
C ALA A 25 -8.06 -23.62 32.26
N THR A 26 -7.53 -24.84 32.27
CA THR A 26 -6.55 -25.30 31.28
C THR A 26 -7.16 -25.38 29.88
N GLU A 27 -8.40 -25.86 29.76
CA GLU A 27 -9.13 -25.88 28.49
C GLU A 27 -9.34 -24.45 27.95
N HIS A 28 -9.72 -23.51 28.81
CA HIS A 28 -9.90 -22.11 28.44
C HIS A 28 -8.59 -21.46 27.95
N VAL A 29 -7.48 -21.66 28.67
CA VAL A 29 -6.16 -21.15 28.26
C VAL A 29 -5.73 -21.77 26.93
N GLY A 30 -5.96 -23.08 26.74
CA GLY A 30 -5.69 -23.75 25.47
C GLY A 30 -6.50 -23.17 24.30
N ASN A 31 -7.76 -22.78 24.54
CA ASN A 31 -8.59 -22.15 23.53
C ASN A 31 -8.17 -20.70 23.24
N LEU A 32 -7.78 -19.94 24.25
CA LEU A 32 -7.22 -18.60 24.09
C LEU A 32 -5.93 -18.63 23.24
N ALA A 33 -5.02 -19.57 23.50
CA ALA A 33 -3.78 -19.70 22.74
C ALA A 33 -4.05 -19.99 21.24
N LYS A 34 -5.06 -20.81 20.94
CA LYS A 34 -5.49 -21.07 19.56
C LYS A 34 -6.04 -19.82 18.89
N GLN A 35 -6.91 -19.09 19.60
CA GLN A 35 -7.48 -17.84 19.09
C GLN A 35 -6.39 -16.80 18.83
N GLU A 36 -5.43 -16.65 19.75
CA GLU A 36 -4.29 -15.75 19.60
C GLU A 36 -3.43 -16.11 18.37
N ALA A 37 -3.19 -17.40 18.13
CA ALA A 37 -2.44 -17.83 16.95
C ALA A 37 -3.18 -17.47 15.65
N ILE A 38 -4.51 -17.67 15.61
CA ILE A 38 -5.35 -17.34 14.45
C ILE A 38 -5.36 -15.83 14.21
N THR A 39 -5.54 -15.01 15.26
CA THR A 39 -5.58 -13.55 15.12
C THR A 39 -4.24 -13.01 14.67
N ARG A 40 -3.12 -13.47 15.25
CA ARG A 40 -1.77 -13.08 14.82
C ARG A 40 -1.52 -13.42 13.34
N TRP A 41 -1.92 -14.61 12.90
CA TRP A 41 -1.77 -15.01 11.50
C TRP A 41 -2.62 -14.12 10.58
N ALA A 42 -3.88 -13.87 10.93
CA ALA A 42 -4.79 -13.04 10.15
C ALA A 42 -4.29 -11.59 10.04
N GLU A 43 -3.82 -11.00 11.15
CA GLU A 43 -3.26 -9.65 11.16
C GLU A 43 -1.97 -9.56 10.33
N SER A 44 -1.11 -10.56 10.42
CA SER A 44 0.12 -10.62 9.62
C SER A 44 -0.18 -10.72 8.12
N GLY A 45 -1.09 -11.62 7.73
CA GLY A 45 -1.54 -11.77 6.35
C GLY A 45 -2.21 -10.51 5.81
N GLY A 46 -3.04 -9.85 6.62
CA GLY A 46 -3.66 -8.56 6.28
C GLY A 46 -2.64 -7.46 6.02
N LYS A 47 -1.62 -7.33 6.88
CA LYS A 47 -0.54 -6.35 6.69
C LYS A 47 0.27 -6.62 5.42
N GLN A 48 0.60 -7.87 5.15
CA GLN A 48 1.37 -8.25 3.97
C GLN A 48 0.59 -7.98 2.67
N THR A 49 -0.70 -8.29 2.63
CA THR A 49 -1.55 -8.04 1.46
C THR A 49 -1.78 -6.55 1.22
N LEU A 50 -2.01 -5.76 2.28
CA LEU A 50 -2.06 -4.30 2.19
C LEU A 50 -0.77 -3.70 1.64
N GLY A 51 0.39 -4.11 2.16
CA GLY A 51 1.68 -3.63 1.69
C GLY A 51 1.93 -3.98 0.21
N ALA A 52 1.61 -5.20 -0.21
CA ALA A 52 1.74 -5.61 -1.60
C ALA A 52 0.78 -4.88 -2.55
N LYS A 53 -0.43 -4.54 -2.09
CA LYS A 53 -1.37 -3.71 -2.85
C LYS A 53 -0.83 -2.28 -2.99
N GLN A 54 -0.45 -1.64 -1.88
CA GLN A 54 0.11 -0.28 -1.88
C GLN A 54 1.33 -0.15 -2.79
N ALA A 55 2.25 -1.14 -2.78
CA ALA A 55 3.42 -1.12 -3.64
C ALA A 55 3.08 -1.25 -5.14
N ARG A 56 2.05 -2.03 -5.49
CA ARG A 56 1.56 -2.13 -6.87
C ARG A 56 0.91 -0.83 -7.32
N ASP A 57 0.04 -0.28 -6.47
CA ASP A 57 -0.67 0.96 -6.75
C ASP A 57 0.32 2.13 -6.88
N SER A 58 1.34 2.22 -6.01
CA SER A 58 2.37 3.26 -6.09
C SER A 58 3.23 3.12 -7.35
N LYS A 59 3.54 1.89 -7.77
CA LYS A 59 4.29 1.64 -9.01
C LYS A 59 3.47 2.04 -10.24
N ALA A 60 2.18 1.70 -10.27
CA ALA A 60 1.27 2.09 -11.34
C ALA A 60 1.19 3.62 -11.45
N ALA A 61 0.93 4.31 -10.34
CA ALA A 61 0.88 5.77 -10.28
C ALA A 61 2.20 6.42 -10.74
N ALA A 62 3.34 5.86 -10.35
CA ALA A 62 4.65 6.37 -10.78
C ALA A 62 4.85 6.22 -12.30
N GLU A 63 4.38 5.12 -12.90
CA GLU A 63 4.48 4.90 -14.34
C GLU A 63 3.55 5.84 -15.12
N GLU A 64 2.32 6.02 -14.66
CA GLU A 64 1.37 6.97 -15.24
C GLU A 64 1.94 8.40 -15.22
N LEU A 65 2.55 8.83 -14.11
CA LEU A 65 3.21 10.13 -14.01
C LEU A 65 4.37 10.29 -15.00
N ARG A 66 5.13 9.23 -15.29
CA ARG A 66 6.20 9.28 -16.30
C ARG A 66 5.63 9.45 -17.70
N GLN A 67 4.58 8.72 -18.03
CA GLN A 67 3.92 8.79 -19.32
C GLN A 67 3.31 10.18 -19.55
N LEU A 68 2.60 10.72 -18.56
CA LEU A 68 2.06 12.08 -18.61
C LEU A 68 3.16 13.12 -18.83
N ASN A 69 4.29 13.00 -18.13
CA ASN A 69 5.43 13.89 -18.32
C ASN A 69 6.04 13.77 -19.72
N HIS A 70 6.11 12.55 -20.27
CA HIS A 70 6.58 12.33 -21.63
C HIS A 70 5.66 13.00 -22.65
N GLU A 71 4.36 12.79 -22.54
CA GLU A 71 3.36 13.43 -23.40
C GLU A 71 3.45 14.94 -23.34
N LEU A 72 3.52 15.52 -22.14
CA LEU A 72 3.64 16.96 -21.94
C LEU A 72 4.86 17.52 -22.69
N LYS A 73 6.02 16.89 -22.54
CA LYS A 73 7.26 17.32 -23.22
C LYS A 73 7.13 17.19 -24.74
N THR A 74 6.48 16.12 -25.22
CA THR A 74 6.27 15.92 -26.66
C THR A 74 5.33 16.97 -27.24
N ARG A 75 4.20 17.25 -26.58
CA ARG A 75 3.27 18.32 -26.98
C ARG A 75 3.95 19.69 -26.95
N ARG A 76 4.72 19.99 -25.91
CA ARG A 76 5.48 21.25 -25.81
C ARG A 76 6.47 21.41 -26.96
N ARG A 77 7.21 20.35 -27.31
CA ARG A 77 8.14 20.38 -28.45
C ARG A 77 7.43 20.59 -29.79
N ALA A 78 6.28 19.94 -29.98
CA ALA A 78 5.46 20.16 -31.16
C ALA A 78 5.01 21.63 -31.26
N LYS A 79 4.47 22.18 -30.18
CA LYS A 79 4.03 23.58 -30.13
C LYS A 79 5.15 24.59 -30.32
N LEU A 80 6.33 24.33 -29.75
CA LEU A 80 7.50 25.19 -29.99
C LEU A 80 7.94 25.14 -31.45
N ARG A 81 7.91 23.97 -32.10
CA ARG A 81 8.23 23.87 -33.53
C ARG A 81 7.23 24.65 -34.38
N GLU A 82 5.93 24.49 -34.14
CA GLU A 82 4.89 25.26 -34.82
C GLU A 82 5.16 26.77 -34.67
N PHE A 83 5.39 27.24 -33.45
CA PHE A 83 5.72 28.65 -33.19
C PHE A 83 6.95 29.12 -33.96
N TYR A 84 8.06 28.36 -33.95
CA TYR A 84 9.27 28.79 -34.66
C TYR A 84 9.10 28.77 -36.18
N LEU A 85 8.31 27.86 -36.73
CA LEU A 85 7.98 27.84 -38.16
C LEU A 85 7.16 29.08 -38.54
N GLU A 86 6.15 29.43 -37.75
CA GLU A 86 5.37 30.66 -37.95
C GLU A 86 6.26 31.91 -37.91
N GLN A 87 7.21 31.96 -36.96
CA GLN A 87 8.16 33.07 -36.86
C GLN A 87 9.12 33.11 -38.05
N GLU A 88 9.60 31.95 -38.53
CA GLU A 88 10.48 31.86 -39.69
C GLU A 88 9.81 32.42 -40.95
N GLU A 89 8.53 32.13 -41.17
CA GLU A 89 7.76 32.68 -42.30
C GLU A 89 7.64 34.21 -42.23
N VAL A 90 7.38 34.75 -41.04
CA VAL A 90 7.31 36.21 -40.83
C VAL A 90 8.66 36.86 -41.11
N TYR A 91 9.74 36.33 -40.54
CA TYR A 91 11.07 36.91 -40.73
C TYR A 91 11.59 36.77 -42.16
N GLU A 92 11.31 35.66 -42.84
CA GLU A 92 11.70 35.50 -44.25
C GLU A 92 11.00 36.55 -45.12
N LYS A 93 9.73 36.86 -44.84
CA LYS A 93 9.02 37.94 -45.53
C LYS A 93 9.67 39.30 -45.29
N GLU A 94 9.95 39.64 -44.02
CA GLU A 94 10.59 40.92 -43.67
C GLU A 94 11.99 41.07 -44.27
N LEU A 95 12.79 39.99 -44.27
CA LEU A 95 14.10 39.98 -44.91
C LEU A 95 14.00 40.18 -46.42
N ASN A 96 13.06 39.50 -47.07
CA ASN A 96 12.83 39.66 -48.51
C ASN A 96 12.43 41.10 -48.86
N ASP A 97 11.60 41.74 -48.05
CA ASP A 97 11.22 43.15 -48.21
C ASP A 97 12.44 44.10 -48.10
N MET A 98 13.47 43.69 -47.33
CA MET A 98 14.77 44.38 -47.23
C MET A 98 15.78 43.97 -48.32
N GLY A 99 15.43 43.03 -49.21
CA GLY A 99 16.32 42.47 -50.22
C GLY A 99 17.36 41.47 -49.68
N LEU A 100 17.12 40.93 -48.48
CA LEU A 100 17.93 39.90 -47.81
C LEU A 100 17.17 38.56 -47.77
N ALA A 101 17.83 37.46 -47.37
CA ALA A 101 17.20 36.15 -47.23
C ALA A 101 17.88 35.27 -46.17
N PHE A 102 17.17 34.27 -45.62
CA PHE A 102 17.78 33.29 -44.73
C PHE A 102 18.82 32.41 -45.43
N VAL A 103 19.87 32.05 -44.69
CA VAL A 103 20.82 31.00 -45.10
C VAL A 103 20.19 29.64 -44.85
N LYS A 104 19.68 29.01 -45.91
CA LYS A 104 19.08 27.68 -45.85
C LYS A 104 20.16 26.60 -45.88
N ALA A 105 20.00 25.57 -45.03
CA ALA A 105 20.89 24.42 -45.04
C ALA A 105 20.85 23.73 -46.41
N ARG A 106 22.01 23.50 -47.01
CA ARG A 106 22.12 22.70 -48.23
C ARG A 106 22.09 21.23 -47.83
N VAL A 107 21.07 20.51 -48.28
CA VAL A 107 21.00 19.04 -48.21
C VAL A 107 21.73 18.46 -49.40
#